data_AF-A0A8S7I7V9-F1
#
_entry.id   AF-A0A8S7I7V9-F1
#
_cell.length_a   1.000
_cell.length_b   1.000
_cell.length_c   1.000
_cell.angle_alpha   90.00
_cell.angle_beta   90.00
_cell.angle_gamma   90.00
#
_symmetry.space_group_name_H-M   'P 1'
#
loop_
_entity.id
_entity.type
_entity.pdbx_description
1 polymer ?
#
loop_
_entity_poly.entity_id
_entity_poly.type
_entity_poly.pdbx_seq_one_letter_code
_entity_poly.pdbx_strand_id
1 'polypeptide(L)'
;MSETIWLEPASERTVFLQIKNTSDKDMSGLQGKIADAVKAKGYQVVTSPDKAYYWIQANVLKADKMDLRESQGWLNRGYEGAAVGAALGAGITGYNSNSAGATLGVGLAAGLVGMAADAMVEDVNYTMITDVQIAERTKATVTTDNVAALRQGTSGAKIQTSTETGNQHKYQTRVVSNANKVNLKFEEAKPVLEDQLAKSIANIL
;
A
#
# COMPACT_ATOMS: atom_id res chain seq x y z
N MET A 1 -4.52 5.98 -1.97
CA MET A 1 -4.43 4.78 -2.83
C MET A 1 -3.42 5.09 -3.92
N SER A 2 -2.66 4.10 -4.39
CA SER A 2 -1.68 4.31 -5.46
C SER A 2 -2.32 4.42 -6.83
N GLU A 3 -3.35 3.61 -7.08
CA GLU A 3 -4.07 3.54 -8.35
C GLU A 3 -5.58 3.52 -8.10
N THR A 4 -6.34 4.17 -8.99
CA THR A 4 -7.80 4.09 -9.00
C THR A 4 -8.24 2.78 -9.65
N ILE A 5 -9.15 2.06 -9.03
CA ILE A 5 -9.75 0.84 -9.57
C ILE A 5 -11.15 1.19 -10.09
N TRP A 6 -11.43 0.82 -11.33
CA TRP A 6 -12.76 0.90 -11.94
C TRP A 6 -13.30 -0.50 -12.08
N LEU A 7 -14.42 -0.78 -11.42
CA LEU A 7 -15.14 -2.06 -11.54
C LEU A 7 -16.29 -1.91 -12.52
N GLU A 8 -16.63 -2.99 -13.21
CA GLU A 8 -17.80 -2.99 -14.07
C GLU A 8 -19.10 -2.99 -13.23
N PRO A 9 -20.11 -2.19 -13.61
CA PRO A 9 -21.39 -2.21 -12.90
C PRO A 9 -22.04 -3.60 -12.96
N ALA A 10 -22.34 -4.17 -11.79
CA ALA A 10 -22.99 -5.47 -11.66
C ALA A 10 -24.21 -5.43 -10.73
N SER A 11 -25.17 -6.34 -10.96
CA SER A 11 -26.33 -6.50 -10.09
C SER A 11 -26.01 -7.36 -8.86
N GLU A 12 -25.00 -8.21 -9.00
CA GLU A 12 -24.51 -9.14 -8.02
C GLU A 12 -23.71 -8.43 -6.94
N ARG A 13 -24.10 -8.63 -5.69
CA ARG A 13 -23.48 -7.95 -4.54
C ARG A 13 -22.88 -8.94 -3.55
N THR A 14 -22.23 -10.00 -4.02
CA THR A 14 -21.56 -10.97 -3.14
C THR A 14 -20.05 -10.76 -3.12
N VAL A 15 -19.46 -10.71 -1.92
CA VAL A 15 -18.03 -10.43 -1.72
C VAL A 15 -17.40 -11.54 -0.88
N PHE A 16 -16.30 -12.11 -1.37
CA PHE A 16 -15.41 -12.94 -0.55
C PHE A 16 -14.27 -12.08 -0.01
N LEU A 17 -14.01 -12.16 1.30
CA LEU A 17 -12.94 -11.41 1.95
C LEU A 17 -11.83 -12.34 2.41
N GLN A 18 -10.58 -12.00 2.07
CA GLN A 18 -9.39 -12.63 2.65
C GLN A 18 -8.41 -11.55 3.11
N ILE A 19 -8.34 -11.35 4.43
CA ILE A 19 -7.48 -10.35 5.02
C ILE A 19 -6.30 -11.05 5.68
N LYS A 20 -5.10 -10.69 5.25
CA LYS A 20 -3.83 -11.18 5.79
C LYS A 20 -3.08 -10.04 6.44
N ASN A 21 -2.21 -10.40 7.38
CA ASN A 21 -1.32 -9.47 8.03
C ASN A 21 0.07 -10.09 8.11
N THR A 22 1.01 -9.53 7.36
CA THR A 22 2.42 -9.92 7.37
C THR A 22 3.29 -8.89 8.09
N SER A 23 2.67 -7.88 8.72
CA SER A 23 3.38 -6.93 9.57
C SER A 23 3.69 -7.51 10.94
N ASP A 24 4.46 -6.76 11.74
CA ASP A 24 4.81 -7.08 13.12
C ASP A 24 3.77 -6.60 14.15
N LYS A 25 2.66 -5.98 13.70
CA LYS A 25 1.60 -5.45 14.58
C LYS A 25 0.35 -6.31 14.55
N ASP A 26 -0.40 -6.32 15.64
CA ASP A 26 -1.74 -6.94 15.65
C ASP A 26 -2.76 -6.07 14.90
N MET A 27 -3.41 -6.69 13.90
CA MET A 27 -4.46 -6.10 13.06
C MET A 27 -5.68 -7.03 12.95
N SER A 28 -5.92 -7.83 13.99
CA SER A 28 -7.03 -8.78 14.07
C SER A 28 -8.43 -8.15 13.87
N GLY A 29 -8.59 -6.85 14.13
CA GLY A 29 -9.85 -6.12 13.96
C GLY A 29 -10.23 -5.84 12.50
N LEU A 30 -9.27 -5.91 11.57
CA LEU A 30 -9.49 -5.51 10.17
C LEU A 30 -10.58 -6.30 9.46
N GLN A 31 -10.61 -7.62 9.65
CA GLN A 31 -11.56 -8.47 8.95
C GLN A 31 -13.02 -8.10 9.30
N GLY A 32 -13.30 -7.83 10.57
CA GLY A 32 -14.62 -7.38 11.01
C GLY A 32 -14.98 -6.02 10.42
N LYS A 33 -14.08 -5.04 10.54
CA LYS A 33 -14.31 -3.67 10.05
C LYS A 33 -14.52 -3.59 8.54
N ILE A 34 -13.72 -4.32 7.76
CA ILE A 34 -13.89 -4.38 6.31
C ILE A 34 -15.22 -5.05 5.97
N ALA A 35 -15.56 -6.16 6.63
CA ALA A 35 -16.84 -6.84 6.41
C ALA A 35 -18.04 -5.93 6.69
N ASP A 36 -18.01 -5.15 7.76
CA ASP A 36 -19.11 -4.27 8.13
C ASP A 36 -19.19 -3.05 7.20
N ALA A 37 -18.05 -2.48 6.80
CA ALA A 37 -18.03 -1.40 5.80
C ALA A 37 -18.57 -1.85 4.44
N VAL A 38 -18.22 -3.06 4.00
CA VAL A 38 -18.74 -3.67 2.76
C VAL A 38 -20.24 -3.96 2.87
N LYS A 39 -20.72 -4.50 3.99
CA LYS A 39 -22.16 -4.70 4.23
C LYS A 39 -22.94 -3.39 4.23
N ALA A 40 -22.38 -2.32 4.81
CA ALA A 40 -23.00 -0.99 4.80
C ALA A 40 -23.20 -0.43 3.38
N LYS A 41 -22.43 -0.92 2.39
CA LYS A 41 -22.60 -0.61 0.96
C LYS A 41 -23.64 -1.49 0.26
N GLY A 42 -24.29 -2.40 0.99
CA GLY A 42 -25.31 -3.31 0.47
C GLY A 42 -24.76 -4.61 -0.12
N TYR A 43 -23.52 -4.99 0.23
CA TYR A 43 -22.93 -6.25 -0.20
C TYR A 43 -23.12 -7.35 0.85
N GLN A 44 -23.32 -8.57 0.37
CA GLN A 44 -23.32 -9.77 1.19
C GLN A 44 -21.91 -10.37 1.22
N VAL A 45 -21.32 -10.46 2.41
CA VAL A 45 -20.06 -11.18 2.60
C VAL A 45 -20.33 -12.68 2.60
N VAL A 46 -19.69 -13.41 1.69
CA VAL A 46 -19.78 -14.87 1.54
C VAL A 46 -18.48 -15.55 1.98
N THR A 47 -18.59 -16.78 2.46
CA THR A 47 -17.44 -17.55 2.99
C THR A 47 -16.75 -18.42 1.95
N SER A 48 -17.36 -18.62 0.78
CA SER A 48 -16.81 -19.41 -0.32
C SER A 48 -16.48 -18.49 -1.50
N PRO A 49 -15.25 -18.55 -2.02
CA PRO A 49 -14.85 -17.88 -3.26
C PRO A 49 -15.80 -18.16 -4.42
N ASP A 50 -16.29 -19.39 -4.55
CA ASP A 50 -17.11 -19.83 -5.69
C ASP A 50 -18.49 -19.15 -5.76
N LYS A 51 -18.96 -18.61 -4.64
CA LYS A 51 -20.24 -17.89 -4.52
C LYS A 51 -20.10 -16.37 -4.63
N ALA A 52 -18.86 -15.87 -4.71
CA ALA A 52 -18.58 -14.45 -4.72
C ALA A 52 -18.53 -13.90 -6.14
N TYR A 53 -19.12 -12.73 -6.34
CA TYR A 53 -18.93 -11.96 -7.56
C TYR A 53 -17.65 -11.12 -7.47
N TYR A 54 -17.37 -10.57 -6.29
CA TYR A 54 -16.13 -9.84 -6.01
C TYR A 54 -15.27 -10.59 -4.99
N TRP A 55 -13.97 -10.60 -5.19
CA TRP A 55 -12.99 -11.06 -4.21
C TRP A 55 -12.16 -9.88 -3.78
N ILE A 56 -12.06 -9.65 -2.47
CA ILE A 56 -11.17 -8.64 -1.90
C ILE A 56 -10.14 -9.37 -1.06
N GLN A 57 -8.90 -9.28 -1.49
CA GLN A 57 -7.75 -9.80 -0.79
C GLN A 57 -6.91 -8.61 -0.35
N ALA A 58 -6.61 -8.53 0.93
CA ALA A 58 -5.76 -7.47 1.47
C ALA A 58 -4.63 -8.09 2.29
N ASN A 59 -3.43 -7.51 2.20
CA ASN A 59 -2.31 -7.88 3.04
C ASN A 59 -1.67 -6.64 3.66
N VAL A 60 -1.71 -6.55 4.99
CA VAL A 60 -0.99 -5.50 5.72
C VAL A 60 0.50 -5.84 5.71
N LEU A 61 1.29 -4.98 5.09
CA LEU A 61 2.74 -5.15 4.96
C LEU A 61 3.49 -4.56 6.14
N LYS A 62 3.07 -3.37 6.57
CA LYS A 62 3.74 -2.58 7.62
C LYS A 62 2.72 -1.70 8.32
N ALA A 63 2.89 -1.55 9.63
CA ALA A 63 2.14 -0.61 10.42
C ALA A 63 3.06 -0.02 11.49
N ASP A 64 3.59 1.18 11.26
CA ASP A 64 4.65 1.72 12.12
C ASP A 64 4.64 3.25 12.14
N LYS A 65 5.43 3.84 13.05
CA LYS A 65 5.72 5.26 13.01
C LYS A 65 6.45 5.58 11.70
N MET A 66 5.91 6.50 10.92
CA MET A 66 6.51 6.92 9.65
C MET A 66 6.27 8.41 9.47
N ASP A 67 7.23 9.13 8.90
CA ASP A 67 6.98 10.49 8.47
C ASP A 67 6.12 10.52 7.20
N LEU A 68 5.50 11.68 6.92
CA LEU A 68 4.62 11.83 5.78
C LEU A 68 5.33 11.66 4.44
N ARG A 69 6.63 12.00 4.34
CA ARG A 69 7.40 11.89 3.09
C ARG A 69 7.69 10.43 2.77
N GLU A 70 8.04 9.63 3.78
CA GLU A 70 8.22 8.19 3.66
C GLU A 70 6.91 7.52 3.25
N SER A 71 5.80 7.87 3.92
CA SER A 71 4.44 7.40 3.59
C SER A 71 4.06 7.67 2.13
N GLN A 72 4.32 8.89 1.62
CA GLN A 72 4.13 9.23 0.20
C GLN A 72 5.05 8.44 -0.72
N GLY A 73 6.29 8.17 -0.31
CA GLY A 73 7.21 7.31 -1.05
C GLY A 73 6.71 5.87 -1.20
N TRP A 74 5.93 5.35 -0.24
CA TRP A 74 5.27 4.04 -0.38
C TRP A 74 4.07 4.06 -1.33
N LEU A 75 3.28 5.14 -1.33
CA LEU A 75 2.20 5.34 -2.29
C LEU A 75 2.73 5.45 -3.72
N ASN A 76 3.74 6.29 -3.94
CA ASN A 76 4.30 6.55 -5.26
C ASN A 76 5.01 5.34 -5.88
N ARG A 77 5.48 4.40 -5.05
CA ARG A 77 6.04 3.12 -5.53
C ARG A 77 4.97 2.15 -6.02
N GLY A 78 3.68 2.37 -5.73
CA GLY A 78 2.60 1.48 -6.17
C GLY A 78 2.76 0.03 -5.68
N TYR A 79 1.98 -0.87 -6.29
CA TYR A 79 1.98 -2.30 -6.00
C TYR A 79 3.18 -3.05 -6.64
N GLU A 80 3.75 -2.52 -7.73
CA GLU A 80 4.81 -3.18 -8.53
C GLU A 80 6.20 -2.50 -8.49
N GLY A 81 6.38 -1.43 -7.69
CA GLY A 81 7.58 -0.56 -7.73
C GLY A 81 8.92 -1.16 -7.28
N ALA A 82 9.09 -2.48 -7.35
CA ALA A 82 10.37 -3.16 -7.21
C ALA A 82 10.68 -4.16 -8.34
N ALA A 83 9.75 -4.41 -9.28
CA ALA A 83 9.94 -5.43 -10.33
C ALA A 83 10.43 -4.87 -11.68
N VAL A 84 10.23 -3.58 -11.96
CA VAL A 84 10.73 -2.92 -13.18
C VAL A 84 11.87 -1.96 -12.81
N GLY A 85 13.01 -2.51 -12.37
CA GLY A 85 14.10 -1.70 -11.82
C GLY A 85 15.51 -2.27 -11.99
N ALA A 86 15.72 -3.17 -12.97
CA ALA A 86 17.05 -3.74 -13.20
C ALA A 86 17.44 -3.94 -14.68
N ALA A 87 16.62 -3.54 -15.65
CA ALA A 87 16.89 -3.83 -17.08
C ALA A 87 17.09 -2.60 -17.98
N LEU A 88 16.92 -1.37 -17.50
CA LEU A 88 17.11 -0.15 -18.31
C LEU A 88 18.01 0.87 -17.61
N GLY A 89 19.21 0.44 -17.20
CA GLY A 89 20.19 1.29 -16.52
C GLY A 89 21.63 1.16 -17.06
N ALA A 90 21.79 0.61 -18.26
CA ALA A 90 23.07 0.60 -18.97
C ALA A 90 23.07 1.79 -19.95
N GLY A 91 23.43 2.98 -19.46
CA GLY A 91 23.45 4.16 -20.32
C GLY A 91 23.97 5.43 -19.65
N ILE A 92 25.26 5.69 -19.85
CA ILE A 92 25.92 7.01 -19.83
C ILE A 92 26.28 7.56 -18.44
N THR A 93 27.42 7.09 -17.93
CA THR A 93 28.35 7.93 -17.19
C THR A 93 29.16 8.73 -18.22
N GLY A 94 28.90 10.04 -18.31
CA GLY A 94 29.54 10.94 -19.26
C GLY A 94 29.88 12.28 -18.62
N TYR A 95 31.16 12.61 -18.68
CA TYR A 95 31.87 13.69 -18.00
C TYR A 95 31.49 15.12 -18.40
N ASN A 96 32.06 16.05 -17.63
CA ASN A 96 32.30 17.49 -17.85
C ASN A 96 31.21 18.46 -17.35
N SER A 97 31.54 19.60 -16.74
CA SER A 97 32.83 20.25 -16.46
C SER A 97 32.56 21.51 -15.62
N ASN A 98 33.55 21.93 -14.83
CA ASN A 98 33.83 23.31 -14.42
C ASN A 98 32.65 24.27 -14.16
N SER A 99 32.37 24.53 -12.88
CA SER A 99 32.28 25.92 -12.43
C SER A 99 32.89 26.06 -11.03
N ALA A 100 33.95 26.86 -10.99
CA ALA A 100 34.51 27.40 -9.77
C ALA A 100 33.60 28.51 -9.24
N GLY A 101 33.52 28.63 -7.91
CA GLY A 101 33.22 29.90 -7.25
C GLY A 101 31.87 29.98 -6.54
N ALA A 102 31.91 29.96 -5.21
CA ALA A 102 31.19 30.85 -4.27
C ALA A 102 31.30 30.22 -2.87
N THR A 103 32.35 30.49 -2.10
CA THR A 103 32.46 31.61 -1.16
C THR A 103 31.60 31.44 0.10
N LEU A 104 32.30 31.17 1.21
CA LEU A 104 32.12 31.68 2.59
C LEU A 104 30.71 32.09 3.05
N GLY A 105 30.27 31.48 4.16
CA GLY A 105 29.14 32.00 4.95
C GLY A 105 29.14 31.45 6.37
N VAL A 106 29.94 32.06 7.26
CA VAL A 106 29.83 31.94 8.72
C VAL A 106 28.57 32.69 9.17
N GLY A 107 27.68 32.05 9.93
CA GLY A 107 26.41 32.65 10.35
C GLY A 107 25.98 32.24 11.76
N LEU A 108 26.39 33.04 12.75
CA LEU A 108 25.73 33.37 14.03
C LEU A 108 25.37 32.24 15.01
N ALA A 109 26.27 32.04 15.97
CA ALA A 109 25.94 31.56 17.31
C ALA A 109 25.40 32.73 18.15
N ALA A 110 24.08 32.83 18.32
CA ALA A 110 23.47 33.71 19.32
C ALA A 110 22.05 33.21 19.65
N GLY A 111 21.86 32.70 20.87
CA GLY A 111 20.52 32.37 21.38
C GLY A 111 20.48 31.24 22.40
N LEU A 112 21.22 31.36 23.51
CA LEU A 112 20.98 30.51 24.70
C LEU A 112 20.39 31.37 25.81
N VAL A 113 19.08 31.67 25.72
CA VAL A 113 18.28 32.05 26.90
C VAL A 113 16.85 31.56 26.71
N GLY A 114 16.45 30.60 27.55
CA GLY A 114 15.08 30.49 28.06
C GLY A 114 14.07 29.68 27.25
N MET A 115 14.09 28.36 27.38
CA MET A 115 12.84 27.57 27.43
C MET A 115 12.97 26.54 28.54
N ALA A 116 12.44 26.88 29.71
CA ALA A 116 12.25 25.95 30.80
C ALA A 116 10.91 25.22 30.60
N ALA A 117 11.00 23.89 30.74
CA ALA A 117 9.99 22.94 31.23
C ALA A 117 8.63 22.79 30.50
N ASP A 118 8.46 21.56 30.01
CA ASP A 118 7.25 20.85 29.56
C ASP A 118 6.47 21.37 28.36
N ALA A 119 6.66 20.69 27.22
CA ALA A 119 5.88 19.47 26.99
C ALA A 119 6.61 18.59 25.96
N MET A 120 6.95 17.34 26.30
CA MET A 120 7.25 16.33 25.29
C MET A 120 5.95 16.00 24.56
N VAL A 121 5.54 16.89 23.66
CA VAL A 121 4.42 16.73 22.74
C VAL A 121 5.06 16.39 21.41
N GLU A 122 5.25 15.09 21.18
CA GLU A 122 5.73 14.58 19.90
C GLU A 122 4.50 14.45 18.98
N ASP A 123 4.55 15.08 17.81
CA ASP A 123 3.60 14.77 16.76
C ASP A 123 3.97 13.39 16.18
N VAL A 124 3.15 12.38 16.49
CA VAL A 124 3.40 11.00 16.11
C VAL A 124 2.42 10.61 15.02
N ASN A 125 2.96 10.27 13.85
CA ASN A 125 2.21 9.69 12.75
C ASN A 125 2.49 8.19 12.65
N TYR A 126 1.46 7.38 12.78
CA TYR A 126 1.48 5.97 12.41
C TYR A 126 0.92 5.80 11.00
N THR A 127 1.61 5.00 10.20
CA THR A 127 1.21 4.68 8.83
C THR A 127 1.05 3.18 8.67
N MET A 128 -0.03 2.78 8.01
CA MET A 128 -0.28 1.40 7.62
C MET A 128 -0.25 1.26 6.10
N ILE A 129 0.64 0.38 5.62
CA ILE A 129 0.79 0.04 4.21
C ILE A 129 0.07 -1.28 3.95
N THR A 130 -0.93 -1.24 3.09
CA THR A 130 -1.74 -2.42 2.74
C THR A 130 -1.80 -2.61 1.23
N ASP A 131 -1.41 -3.78 0.78
CA ASP A 131 -1.59 -4.20 -0.59
C ASP A 131 -2.98 -4.82 -0.73
N VAL A 132 -3.75 -4.36 -1.73
CA VAL A 132 -5.12 -4.80 -1.97
C VAL A 132 -5.22 -5.30 -3.40
N GLN A 133 -5.73 -6.53 -3.55
CA GLN A 133 -6.16 -7.10 -4.80
C GLN A 133 -7.68 -7.24 -4.80
N ILE A 134 -8.32 -6.77 -5.86
CA ILE A 134 -9.74 -6.92 -6.09
C ILE A 134 -9.92 -7.72 -7.37
N ALA A 135 -10.70 -8.78 -7.31
CA ALA A 135 -11.12 -9.51 -8.49
C ALA A 135 -12.62 -9.37 -8.69
N GLU A 136 -13.07 -9.22 -9.92
CA GLU A 136 -14.49 -9.29 -10.28
C GLU A 136 -14.73 -10.45 -11.24
N ARG A 137 -15.86 -11.13 -11.08
CA ARG A 137 -16.24 -12.28 -11.90
C ARG A 137 -16.70 -11.77 -13.26
N THR A 138 -16.23 -12.43 -14.32
CA THR A 138 -16.67 -12.15 -15.68
C THR A 138 -17.14 -13.44 -16.37
N LYS A 139 -18.04 -13.27 -17.35
CA LYS A 139 -18.47 -14.35 -18.25
C LYS A 139 -17.49 -14.55 -19.40
N ALA A 140 -16.64 -13.56 -19.67
CA ALA A 140 -15.59 -13.66 -20.67
C ALA A 140 -14.44 -14.53 -20.17
N THR A 141 -13.80 -15.25 -21.09
CA THR A 141 -12.53 -15.92 -20.78
C THR A 141 -11.44 -14.85 -20.71
N VAL A 142 -10.81 -14.72 -19.55
CA VAL A 142 -9.66 -13.86 -19.34
C VAL A 142 -8.40 -14.69 -19.47
N THR A 143 -7.52 -14.30 -20.39
CA THR A 143 -6.17 -14.87 -20.51
C THR A 143 -5.20 -13.94 -19.81
N THR A 144 -4.41 -14.46 -18.87
CA THR A 144 -3.37 -13.71 -18.17
C THR A 144 -2.02 -14.34 -18.45
N ASP A 145 -1.14 -13.57 -19.11
CA ASP A 145 0.25 -13.95 -19.32
C ASP A 145 1.10 -13.41 -18.17
N ASN A 146 1.66 -14.31 -17.37
CA ASN A 146 2.56 -13.99 -16.28
C ASN A 146 4.00 -14.20 -16.72
N VAL A 147 4.82 -13.16 -16.60
CA VAL A 147 6.27 -13.22 -16.83
C VAL A 147 6.98 -12.94 -15.51
N ALA A 148 7.58 -13.96 -14.91
CA ALA A 148 8.35 -13.84 -13.69
C ALA A 148 9.84 -14.00 -13.97
N ALA A 149 10.63 -13.00 -13.62
CA ALA A 149 12.10 -13.08 -13.62
C ALA A 149 12.56 -13.45 -12.20
N LEU A 150 12.84 -14.74 -11.98
CA LEU A 150 13.29 -15.25 -10.70
C LEU A 150 14.82 -15.18 -10.62
N ARG A 151 15.37 -14.51 -9.60
CA ARG A 151 16.82 -14.59 -9.34
C ARG A 151 17.17 -16.03 -8.94
N GLN A 152 18.04 -16.65 -9.72
CA GLN A 152 18.56 -17.99 -9.48
C GLN A 152 19.99 -17.88 -8.95
N GLY A 153 20.11 -17.74 -7.63
CA GLY A 153 21.40 -17.56 -6.95
C GLY A 153 21.99 -16.15 -7.14
N THR A 154 23.32 -16.06 -7.11
CA THR A 154 24.05 -14.79 -7.22
C THR A 154 24.27 -14.32 -8.66
N SER A 155 24.14 -15.19 -9.66
CA SER A 155 24.57 -14.91 -11.04
C SER A 155 23.57 -15.30 -12.14
N GLY A 156 22.42 -15.90 -11.80
CA GLY A 156 21.43 -16.34 -12.79
C GLY A 156 20.07 -15.66 -12.63
N ALA A 157 19.33 -15.54 -13.73
CA ALA A 157 17.92 -15.20 -13.74
C ALA A 157 17.17 -16.27 -14.55
N LYS A 158 16.12 -16.85 -13.95
CA LYS A 158 15.19 -17.75 -14.63
C LYS A 158 13.97 -16.95 -15.05
N ILE A 159 13.74 -16.86 -16.36
CA ILE A 159 12.51 -16.30 -16.89
C ILE A 159 11.50 -17.43 -16.95
N GLN A 160 10.38 -17.28 -16.23
CA GLN A 160 9.26 -18.18 -16.26
C GLN A 160 8.07 -17.45 -16.87
N THR A 161 7.57 -17.99 -17.98
CA THR A 161 6.31 -17.56 -18.58
C THR A 161 5.24 -18.58 -18.24
N SER A 162 4.06 -18.11 -17.85
CA SER A 162 2.90 -18.95 -17.64
C SER A 162 1.66 -18.22 -18.12
N THR A 163 0.86 -18.91 -18.93
CA THR A 163 -0.46 -18.42 -19.35
C THR A 163 -1.51 -19.13 -18.52
N GLU A 164 -2.37 -18.36 -17.86
CA GLU A 164 -3.52 -18.87 -17.11
C GLU A 164 -4.80 -18.37 -17.78
N THR A 165 -5.80 -19.25 -17.91
CA THR A 165 -7.16 -18.85 -18.30
C THR A 165 -8.05 -18.84 -17.07
N GLY A 166 -8.78 -17.75 -16.89
CA GLY A 166 -9.67 -17.55 -15.76
C GLY A 166 -10.96 -16.84 -16.15
N ASN A 167 -11.83 -16.65 -15.18
CA ASN A 167 -13.10 -15.95 -15.31
C ASN A 167 -13.16 -14.72 -14.40
N GLN A 168 -12.00 -14.10 -14.18
CA GLN A 168 -11.85 -12.96 -13.27
C GLN A 168 -10.98 -11.87 -13.90
N HIS A 169 -11.45 -10.63 -13.81
CA HIS A 169 -10.57 -9.47 -13.95
C HIS A 169 -9.96 -9.15 -12.59
N LYS A 170 -8.63 -9.02 -12.52
CA LYS A 170 -7.89 -8.76 -11.29
C LYS A 170 -7.27 -7.38 -11.35
N TYR A 171 -7.45 -6.61 -10.28
CA TYR A 171 -6.95 -5.27 -10.09
C TYR A 171 -6.14 -5.21 -8.81
N GLN A 172 -5.08 -4.41 -8.79
CA GLN A 172 -4.19 -4.28 -7.64
C GLN A 172 -3.95 -2.81 -7.34
N THR A 173 -3.92 -2.47 -6.06
CA THR A 173 -3.64 -1.11 -5.59
C THR A 173 -3.01 -1.18 -4.20
N ARG A 174 -2.21 -0.18 -3.87
CA ARG A 174 -1.69 0.02 -2.52
C ARG A 174 -2.50 1.07 -1.80
N VAL A 175 -2.98 0.74 -0.61
CA VAL A 175 -3.67 1.67 0.30
C VAL A 175 -2.70 2.04 1.41
N VAL A 176 -2.59 3.34 1.66
CA VAL A 176 -1.81 3.88 2.77
C VAL A 176 -2.75 4.65 3.68
N SER A 177 -2.87 4.17 4.91
CA SER A 177 -3.70 4.77 5.97
C SER A 177 -2.78 5.48 6.96
N ASN A 178 -3.21 6.62 7.49
CA ASN A 178 -2.41 7.44 8.40
C ASN A 178 -3.23 7.86 9.62
N ALA A 179 -2.63 7.75 10.79
CA ALA A 179 -3.17 8.28 12.04
C ALA A 179 -2.12 9.19 12.66
N ASN A 180 -2.45 10.47 12.78
CA ASN A 180 -1.60 11.50 13.36
C ASN A 180 -2.33 12.10 14.58
N LYS A 181 -1.62 12.19 15.70
CA LYS A 181 -2.05 12.89 16.92
C LYS A 181 -0.82 13.18 17.78
N VAL A 182 -0.92 14.20 18.62
CA VAL A 182 0.03 14.47 19.71
C VAL A 182 0.16 13.25 20.63
N ASN A 183 1.39 12.81 20.87
CA ASN A 183 1.74 11.69 21.74
C ASN A 183 0.97 10.41 21.42
N LEU A 184 0.64 10.19 20.14
CA LEU A 184 -0.13 9.05 19.70
C LEU A 184 0.59 7.75 20.03
N LYS A 185 -0.14 6.82 20.64
CA LYS A 185 0.30 5.43 20.80
C LYS A 185 -0.31 4.55 19.73
N PHE A 186 0.36 3.44 19.41
CA PHE A 186 -0.14 2.50 18.41
C PHE A 186 -1.56 1.98 18.73
N GLU A 187 -1.89 1.71 19.99
CA GLU A 187 -3.22 1.24 20.41
C GLU A 187 -4.34 2.25 20.10
N GLU A 188 -4.04 3.54 20.13
CA GLU A 188 -4.97 4.61 19.73
C GLU A 188 -5.00 4.78 18.20
N ALA A 189 -3.86 4.58 17.54
CA ALA A 189 -3.72 4.69 16.09
C ALA A 189 -4.43 3.54 15.36
N LYS A 190 -4.33 2.32 15.89
CA LYS A 190 -4.85 1.08 15.32
C LYS A 190 -6.29 1.22 14.85
N PRO A 191 -7.27 1.60 15.69
CA PRO A 191 -8.65 1.68 15.24
C PRO A 191 -8.85 2.69 14.10
N VAL A 192 -8.12 3.82 14.11
CA VAL A 192 -8.17 4.83 13.05
C VAL A 192 -7.61 4.30 11.74
N LEU A 193 -6.48 3.59 11.79
CA LEU A 193 -5.85 2.97 10.61
C LEU A 193 -6.77 1.91 9.99
N GLU A 194 -7.35 1.06 10.83
CA GLU A 194 -8.28 0.03 10.38
C GLU A 194 -9.56 0.62 9.76
N ASP A 195 -10.12 1.68 10.35
CA ASP A 195 -11.33 2.33 9.85
C ASP A 195 -11.08 3.04 8.52
N GLN A 196 -9.92 3.68 8.36
CA GLN A 196 -9.52 4.29 7.10
C GLN A 196 -9.38 3.26 5.99
N LEU A 197 -8.68 2.14 6.25
CA LEU A 197 -8.54 1.06 5.27
C LEU A 197 -9.90 0.45 4.91
N ALA A 198 -10.74 0.14 5.90
CA ALA A 198 -12.08 -0.40 5.68
C ALA A 198 -12.94 0.52 4.82
N LYS A 199 -12.92 1.83 5.11
CA LYS A 199 -13.61 2.84 4.31
C LYS A 199 -13.05 2.93 2.89
N SER A 200 -11.73 2.90 2.71
CA SER A 200 -11.11 2.90 1.38
C SER A 200 -11.53 1.70 0.56
N ILE A 201 -11.45 0.48 1.12
CA ILE A 201 -11.84 -0.76 0.44
C ILE A 201 -13.33 -0.73 0.07
N ALA A 202 -14.20 -0.36 1.01
CA ALA A 202 -15.64 -0.32 0.76
C ALA A 202 -16.06 0.75 -0.25
N ASN A 203 -15.23 1.77 -0.50
CA ASN A 203 -15.50 2.80 -1.52
C ASN A 203 -15.00 2.42 -2.92
N ILE A 204 -14.28 1.30 -3.07
CA ILE A 204 -13.94 0.75 -4.40
C ILE A 204 -15.12 -0.03 -4.98
N LEU A 205 -15.94 -0.62 -4.10
CA LEU A 205 -17.17 -1.32 -4.45
C LEU A 205 -18.33 -0.36 -4.76
#